data_AF-A0A4Q7TXH0-F1
#
_entry.id   AF-A0A4Q7TXH0-F1
#
_cell.length_a   1.000
_cell.length_b   1.000
_cell.length_c   1.000
_cell.angle_alpha   90.00
_cell.angle_beta   90.00
_cell.angle_gamma   90.00
#
_symmetry.space_group_name_H-M   'P 1'
#
loop_
_entity.id
_entity.type
_entity.pdbx_description
1 polymer ?
#
loop_
_entity_poly.entity_id
_entity_poly.type
_entity_poly.pdbx_seq_one_letter_code
_entity_poly.pdbx_strand_id
1 'polypeptide(L)'
;MQFSDVIRYDTNTWVVLRNTPGTPEAVVQRVTDTGGEARYLLLTWALADADRRMVGIHTSLRAAVDAVPWPRKDQLPDGSGHPPGVRRRVPSGRPAQQHRGPTGAA
;
A
#
# COMPACT_ATOMS: atom_id res chain seq x y z
N MET A 1 -19.17 1.31 -16.71
CA MET A 1 -17.87 0.62 -16.88
C MET A 1 -18.01 -0.77 -16.28
N GLN A 2 -18.00 -1.82 -17.10
CA GLN A 2 -17.93 -3.20 -16.63
C GLN A 2 -16.46 -3.54 -16.34
N PHE A 3 -16.21 -4.16 -15.19
CA PHE A 3 -14.92 -4.74 -14.86
C PHE A 3 -15.00 -6.22 -15.22
N SER A 4 -14.35 -6.63 -16.31
CA SER A 4 -14.32 -8.02 -16.77
C SER A 4 -13.71 -8.97 -15.73
N ASP A 5 -12.89 -8.40 -14.84
CA ASP A 5 -12.03 -9.08 -13.88
C ASP A 5 -12.60 -9.06 -12.45
N VAL A 6 -13.86 -8.66 -12.29
CA VAL A 6 -14.49 -8.49 -10.97
C VAL A 6 -15.84 -9.17 -10.95
N ILE A 7 -15.99 -10.12 -10.02
CA ILE A 7 -17.27 -10.78 -9.75
C ILE A 7 -17.89 -10.10 -8.54
N ARG A 8 -19.10 -9.55 -8.70
CA ARG A 8 -19.91 -9.11 -7.56
C ARG A 8 -20.51 -10.34 -6.88
N TYR A 9 -20.14 -10.57 -5.63
CA TYR A 9 -20.65 -11.69 -4.84
C TYR A 9 -21.93 -11.31 -4.09
N ASP A 10 -21.96 -10.10 -3.51
CA ASP A 10 -23.11 -9.55 -2.80
C ASP A 10 -23.23 -8.03 -3.04
N THR A 11 -24.25 -7.41 -2.47
CA THR A 11 -24.48 -5.97 -2.43
C THR A 11 -23.22 -5.16 -2.14
N ASN A 12 -22.41 -5.59 -1.16
CA ASN A 12 -21.22 -4.85 -0.72
C ASN A 12 -19.90 -5.56 -0.99
N THR A 13 -19.89 -6.69 -1.69
CA THR A 13 -18.68 -7.52 -1.79
C THR A 13 -18.38 -7.87 -3.25
N TRP A 14 -17.12 -7.67 -3.62
CA TRP A 14 -16.59 -8.00 -4.94
C TRP A 14 -15.34 -8.86 -4.80
N VAL A 15 -15.19 -9.82 -5.69
CA VAL A 15 -14.02 -10.70 -5.81
C VAL A 15 -13.26 -10.29 -7.07
N VAL A 16 -11.95 -10.10 -6.95
CA VAL A 16 -11.08 -9.68 -8.06
C VAL A 16 -10.32 -10.89 -8.61
N LEU A 17 -10.45 -11.13 -9.91
CA LEU A 17 -9.83 -12.18 -10.69
C LEU A 17 -8.98 -11.53 -11.79
N ARG A 18 -7.66 -11.40 -11.63
CA ARG A 18 -6.80 -10.82 -12.67
C ARG A 18 -6.01 -11.86 -13.44
N ASN A 19 -4.93 -12.37 -12.86
CA ASN A 19 -3.86 -13.04 -13.61
C ASN A 19 -4.11 -14.53 -13.86
N THR A 20 -4.99 -15.17 -13.08
CA THR A 20 -5.24 -16.62 -13.20
C THR A 20 -6.73 -16.91 -13.14
N PRO A 21 -7.34 -17.32 -14.27
CA PRO A 21 -8.72 -17.76 -14.28
C PRO A 21 -8.95 -18.84 -13.21
N GLY A 22 -9.95 -18.63 -12.36
CA GLY A 22 -10.29 -19.57 -11.28
C GLY A 22 -9.51 -19.38 -9.96
N THR A 23 -8.52 -18.49 -9.89
CA THR A 23 -7.84 -18.14 -8.62
C THR A 23 -8.09 -16.68 -8.27
N PRO A 24 -8.92 -16.39 -7.27
CA PRO A 24 -9.12 -15.01 -6.83
C PRO A 24 -7.88 -14.44 -6.16
N GLU A 25 -7.61 -13.16 -6.41
CA GLU A 25 -6.44 -12.46 -5.86
C GLU A 25 -6.81 -11.58 -4.67
N ALA A 26 -8.01 -11.01 -4.66
CA ALA A 26 -8.45 -10.09 -3.63
C ALA A 26 -9.97 -10.08 -3.46
N VAL A 27 -10.40 -9.53 -2.32
CA VAL A 27 -11.79 -9.19 -2.03
C VAL A 27 -11.87 -7.68 -1.78
N VAL A 28 -12.86 -7.02 -2.37
CA VAL A 28 -13.22 -5.65 -2.03
C VAL A 28 -14.53 -5.66 -1.27
N GLN A 29 -14.57 -5.02 -0.11
CA GLN A 29 -15.77 -4.87 0.69
C GLN A 29 -16.12 -3.39 0.85
N ARG A 30 -17.36 -3.03 0.53
CA ARG A 30 -17.91 -1.71 0.81
C ARG A 30 -18.41 -1.65 2.25
N VAL A 31 -17.96 -0.62 2.96
CA VAL A 31 -18.44 -0.27 4.30
C VAL A 31 -18.85 1.20 4.31
N THR A 32 -19.68 1.56 5.27
CA THR A 32 -20.00 2.96 5.55
C THR A 32 -19.19 3.38 6.75
N ASP A 33 -18.38 4.43 6.62
CA ASP A 33 -17.62 4.99 7.75
C ASP A 33 -18.57 5.70 8.74
N THR A 34 -18.08 6.02 9.92
CA THR A 34 -18.73 6.88 10.93
C THR A 34 -19.25 8.21 10.37
N GLY A 35 -18.62 8.74 9.32
CA GLY A 35 -19.08 9.94 8.61
C GLY A 35 -20.22 9.72 7.61
N GLY A 36 -20.71 8.48 7.44
CA GLY A 36 -21.75 8.15 6.44
C GLY A 36 -21.22 7.92 5.02
N GLU A 37 -19.91 8.07 4.81
CA GLU A 37 -19.27 7.93 3.50
C GLU A 37 -18.92 6.48 3.17
N ALA A 38 -19.09 6.11 1.90
CA ALA A 38 -18.72 4.78 1.43
C ALA A 38 -17.19 4.62 1.33
N ARG A 39 -16.67 3.57 1.96
CA ARG A 39 -15.27 3.15 1.87
C ARG A 39 -15.18 1.74 1.32
N TYR A 40 -14.11 1.47 0.60
CA TYR A 40 -13.87 0.20 -0.06
C TYR A 40 -12.61 -0.41 0.54
N LEU A 41 -12.79 -1.41 1.40
CA LEU A 41 -11.73 -2.17 2.03
C LEU A 41 -11.21 -3.18 1.03
N LEU A 42 -9.92 -3.12 0.74
CA LEU A 42 -9.24 -4.08 -0.10
C LEU A 42 -8.56 -5.12 0.79
N LEU A 43 -8.93 -6.38 0.61
CA LEU A 43 -8.55 -7.51 1.43
C LEU A 43 -7.85 -8.58 0.58
N THR A 44 -6.91 -9.31 1.19
CA THR A 44 -6.35 -10.52 0.57
C THR A 44 -7.43 -11.57 0.36
N TRP A 45 -7.32 -12.36 -0.71
CA TRP A 45 -8.18 -13.52 -0.88
C TRP A 45 -7.85 -14.62 0.15
N ALA A 46 -8.90 -15.16 0.78
CA ALA A 46 -8.89 -16.40 1.56
C ALA A 46 -10.30 -16.99 1.57
N LEU A 47 -10.39 -18.32 1.68
CA LEU A 47 -11.68 -19.03 1.76
C LEU A 47 -12.46 -18.62 3.01
N ALA A 48 -11.81 -18.68 4.17
CA ALA A 48 -12.40 -18.19 5.41
C ALA A 48 -12.20 -16.68 5.52
N ASP A 49 -13.29 -15.96 5.81
CA ASP A 49 -13.28 -14.50 5.95
C ASP A 49 -12.31 -14.03 7.04
N ALA A 50 -12.16 -14.81 8.11
CA ALA A 50 -11.26 -14.51 9.24
C ALA A 50 -9.76 -14.51 8.86
N ASP A 51 -9.39 -15.21 7.79
CA ASP A 51 -8.01 -15.28 7.31
C ASP A 51 -7.67 -14.14 6.35
N ARG A 52 -8.67 -13.37 5.91
CA ARG A 52 -8.47 -12.23 5.03
C ARG A 52 -7.81 -11.09 5.79
N ARG A 53 -6.81 -10.47 5.17
CA ARG A 53 -6.06 -9.34 5.73
C ARG A 53 -6.37 -8.09 4.94
N MET A 54 -6.69 -7.00 5.65
CA MET A 54 -6.87 -5.70 5.04
C MET A 54 -5.52 -5.18 4.57
N VAL A 55 -5.47 -4.71 3.33
CA VAL A 55 -4.25 -4.14 2.73
C VAL A 55 -4.42 -2.65 2.46
N GLY A 56 -5.64 -2.19 2.21
CA GLY A 56 -5.90 -0.78 1.93
C GLY A 56 -7.36 -0.38 2.11
N ILE A 57 -7.58 0.93 2.21
CA ILE A 57 -8.90 1.56 2.26
C ILE A 57 -8.96 2.59 1.13
N HIS A 58 -9.97 2.48 0.28
CA HIS A 58 -10.16 3.34 -0.89
C HIS A 58 -11.50 4.05 -0.84
N THR A 59 -11.61 5.16 -1.55
CA THR A 59 -12.85 5.94 -1.68
C THR A 59 -13.74 5.47 -2.82
N SER A 60 -13.25 4.57 -3.69
CA SER A 60 -14.02 4.00 -4.79
C SER A 60 -13.64 2.54 -5.03
N LEU A 61 -14.61 1.77 -5.55
CA LEU A 61 -14.37 0.38 -5.99
C LEU A 61 -13.27 0.31 -7.04
N ARG A 62 -13.26 1.25 -8.00
CA ARG A 62 -12.25 1.30 -9.07
C ARG A 62 -10.84 1.44 -8.52
N ALA A 63 -10.62 2.37 -7.59
CA ALA A 63 -9.32 2.57 -6.98
C ALA A 63 -8.84 1.33 -6.20
N ALA A 64 -9.76 0.58 -5.57
CA ALA A 64 -9.43 -0.67 -4.90
C ALA A 64 -9.06 -1.77 -5.91
N VAL A 65 -9.80 -1.92 -7.00
CA VAL A 65 -9.53 -2.92 -8.06
C VAL A 65 -8.22 -2.62 -8.80
N ASP A 66 -7.94 -1.34 -9.06
CA ASP A 66 -6.71 -0.89 -9.74
C ASP A 66 -5.46 -1.08 -8.88
N ALA A 67 -5.62 -1.22 -7.56
CA ALA A 67 -4.51 -1.53 -6.65
C ALA A 67 -4.10 -3.02 -6.64
N VAL A 68 -4.84 -3.89 -7.34
CA VAL A 68 -4.50 -5.30 -7.58
C VAL A 68 -3.88 -5.43 -8.97
N PRO A 69 -2.73 -6.10 -9.18
CA PRO A 69 -1.98 -6.92 -8.24
C PRO A 69 -1.10 -6.10 -7.30
N TRP A 70 -0.92 -6.63 -6.09
CA TRP A 70 0.01 -6.09 -5.12
C TRP A 70 1.42 -6.01 -5.72
N PRO A 71 2.21 -4.94 -5.47
CA PRO A 71 3.64 -5.01 -5.75
C PRO A 71 4.21 -6.22 -5.00
N ARG A 72 4.88 -7.14 -5.71
CA ARG A 72 5.59 -8.25 -5.05
C ARG A 72 6.58 -7.66 -4.05
N LYS A 73 6.92 -8.38 -2.98
CA LYS A 73 8.00 -7.97 -2.05
C LYS A 73 9.29 -7.59 -2.79
N ASP A 74 9.55 -8.23 -3.92
CA ASP A 74 10.70 -8.00 -4.79
C ASP A 74 10.62 -6.68 -5.60
N GLN A 75 9.47 -6.02 -5.62
CA GLN A 75 9.21 -4.73 -6.27
C GLN A 75 8.97 -3.58 -5.27
N LEU A 76 8.99 -3.86 -3.97
CA LEU A 76 8.98 -2.82 -2.95
C LEU A 76 10.41 -2.24 -2.83
N PRO A 77 10.59 -0.90 -2.89
CA PRO A 77 11.88 -0.30 -2.57
C PRO A 77 12.25 -0.64 -1.13
N ASP A 78 13.22 -1.55 -0.97
CA ASP A 78 14.06 -1.92 0.20
C ASP A 78 13.52 -1.76 1.64
N GLY A 79 12.20 -1.66 1.85
CA GLY A 79 11.61 -1.43 3.16
C GLY A 79 11.84 -0.02 3.74
N SER A 80 12.36 0.94 2.97
CA SER A 80 12.62 2.31 3.47
C SER A 80 11.39 3.23 3.48
N GLY A 81 10.23 2.77 2.98
CA GLY A 81 8.95 3.46 3.14
C GLY A 81 8.91 4.89 2.58
N HIS A 82 9.80 5.25 1.66
CA HIS A 82 9.80 6.58 1.06
C HIS A 82 8.84 6.65 -0.13
N PRO A 83 7.84 7.55 -0.13
CA PRO A 83 7.13 7.86 -1.36
C PRO A 83 8.09 8.52 -2.37
N PRO A 84 7.99 8.21 -3.66
CA PRO A 84 8.77 8.91 -4.68
C PRO A 84 8.29 10.36 -4.74
N GLY A 85 9.11 11.32 -4.29
CA GLY A 85 8.81 12.74 -4.50
C GLY A 85 9.36 13.76 -3.52
N VAL A 86 9.96 13.37 -2.39
CA VAL A 86 10.50 14.36 -1.46
C VAL A 86 11.88 14.83 -1.95
N ARG A 87 11.92 15.91 -2.76
CA ARG A 87 13.15 16.66 -3.05
C ARG A 87 13.74 17.12 -1.71
N ARG A 88 14.80 16.45 -1.26
CA ARG A 88 15.57 16.82 -0.08
C ARG A 88 16.19 18.21 -0.30
N ARG A 89 15.59 19.23 0.30
CA ARG A 89 16.16 20.58 0.35
C ARG A 89 17.41 20.49 1.24
N VAL A 90 18.59 20.61 0.64
CA VAL A 90 19.86 20.71 1.35
C VAL A 90 19.88 22.02 2.14
N PRO A 91 20.05 22.02 3.48
CA PRO A 91 20.41 23.23 4.20
C PRO A 91 21.91 23.43 4.05
N SER A 92 22.29 24.54 3.42
CA SER A 92 23.65 25.06 3.39
C SER A 92 24.06 25.51 4.80
N GLY A 93 24.96 24.77 5.45
CA GLY A 93 25.48 25.10 6.78
C GLY A 93 26.95 24.67 6.97
N ARG A 94 27.83 25.68 6.95
CA ARG A 94 29.28 25.77 7.26
C ARG A 94 29.98 24.60 7.99
N PRO A 95 31.24 24.26 7.64
CA PRO A 95 32.07 23.39 8.47
C PRO A 95 32.69 24.17 9.66
N ALA A 96 32.53 23.63 10.86
CA ALA A 96 33.23 24.06 12.07
C ALA A 96 34.54 23.29 12.22
N GLN A 97 35.62 24.06 12.33
CA GLN A 97 37.02 23.71 12.52
C GLN A 97 37.23 22.94 13.86
N GLN A 98 37.81 21.74 13.82
CA GLN A 98 38.30 21.05 15.03
C GLN A 98 39.83 21.13 15.13
N HIS A 99 40.29 21.90 16.12
CA HIS A 99 41.63 21.84 16.68
C HIS A 99 41.83 20.53 17.46
N ARG A 100 42.93 19.81 17.18
CA ARG A 100 43.62 18.96 18.19
C ARG A 100 45.11 18.91 17.86
N GLY A 101 45.94 19.40 18.79
CA GLY A 101 47.37 19.07 18.84
C GLY A 101 47.61 17.81 19.69
N PRO A 102 48.84 17.29 19.73
CA PRO A 102 49.28 16.46 20.85
C PRO A 102 50.54 17.02 21.53
N THR A 103 50.42 17.20 22.84
CA THR A 103 51.52 17.27 23.82
C THR A 103 52.13 15.86 23.99
N GLY A 104 53.45 15.79 24.09
CA GLY A 104 54.22 14.54 24.17
C GLY A 104 54.40 13.94 25.57
N ALA A 105 55.25 12.91 25.60
CA ALA A 105 55.94 12.19 26.70
C ALA A 105 55.91 10.69 26.33
N ALA A 106 56.97 9.89 26.45
CA ALA A 106 58.24 9.99 27.15
C ALA A 106 59.31 9.17 26.41
#